data_AF-A0A3D0FMW2-F1
#
_entry.id   AF-A0A3D0FMW2-F1
#
_cell.length_a   1.000
_cell.length_b   1.000
_cell.length_c   1.000
_cell.angle_alpha   90.00
_cell.angle_beta   90.00
_cell.angle_gamma   90.00
#
_symmetry.space_group_name_H-M   'P 1'
#
loop_
_entity.id
_entity.type
_entity.pdbx_description
1 polymer ?
#
loop_
_entity_poly.entity_id
_entity_poly.type
_entity_poly.pdbx_seq_one_letter_code
_entity_poly.pdbx_strand_id
1 'polypeptide(L)'
;MAYNYLIYCVLGASFLALGFAYYFYRDMLSRDEGTDLMKKIAAHVRQGAMAYLKQQYKVVTIVFAVLAVLFGVMSYFDLQNGWVWFAFLTGGFFSGLAG
;
A
#
# COMPACT_ATOMS: atom_id res chain seq x y z
N MET A 1 -14.01 -15.05 25.94
CA MET A 1 -12.70 -14.67 26.51
C MET A 1 -11.53 -14.99 25.56
N ALA A 2 -11.43 -16.20 25.01
CA ALA A 2 -10.37 -16.58 24.04
C ALA A 2 -10.28 -15.66 22.79
N TYR A 3 -11.42 -15.25 22.23
CA TYR A 3 -11.47 -14.36 21.07
C TYR A 3 -10.80 -12.99 21.29
N ASN A 4 -10.82 -12.47 22.53
CA ASN A 4 -10.21 -11.18 22.84
C ASN A 4 -8.68 -11.25 22.73
N TYR A 5 -8.07 -12.36 23.17
CA TYR A 5 -6.63 -12.56 23.05
C TYR A 5 -6.17 -12.64 21.59
N LEU A 6 -6.96 -13.28 20.72
CA LEU A 6 -6.66 -13.36 19.29
C LEU A 6 -6.61 -11.97 18.65
N ILE A 7 -7.55 -11.07 18.98
CA ILE A 7 -7.57 -9.69 18.45
C ILE A 7 -6.31 -8.93 18.87
N TYR A 8 -5.91 -9.01 20.15
CA TYR A 8 -4.68 -8.36 20.61
C TYR A 8 -3.42 -8.94 19.94
N CYS A 9 -3.36 -10.25 19.71
CA CYS A 9 -2.26 -10.87 18.98
C CYS A 9 -2.17 -10.38 17.52
N VAL A 10 -3.30 -10.27 16.81
CA VAL A 10 -3.34 -9.80 15.42
C VAL A 10 -2.87 -8.34 15.32
N LEU A 11 -3.36 -7.47 16.22
CA LEU A 11 -2.92 -6.08 16.26
C LEU A 11 -1.43 -5.97 16.61
N GLY A 12 -0.97 -6.71 17.62
CA GLY A 12 0.44 -6.76 18.01
C GLY A 12 1.35 -7.22 16.87
N ALA A 13 0.97 -8.29 16.16
CA ALA A 13 1.73 -8.80 15.01
C ALA A 13 1.79 -7.78 13.86
N SER A 14 0.70 -7.04 13.61
CA SER A 14 0.65 -6.01 12.57
C SER A 14 1.64 -4.86 12.84
N PHE A 15 1.70 -4.37 14.10
CA PHE A 15 2.69 -3.36 14.48
C PHE A 15 4.12 -3.88 14.44
N LEU A 16 4.35 -5.12 14.88
CA LEU A 16 5.68 -5.76 14.79
C LEU A 16 6.15 -5.88 13.34
N ALA A 17 5.25 -6.26 12.42
CA ALA A 17 5.56 -6.35 11.00
C ALA A 17 5.97 -4.99 10.41
N LEU A 18 5.23 -3.91 10.72
CA LEU A 18 5.60 -2.55 10.29
C LEU A 18 6.94 -2.11 10.91
N GLY A 19 7.19 -2.44 12.18
CA GLY A 19 8.46 -2.18 12.84
C GLY A 19 9.63 -2.90 12.16
N PHE A 20 9.44 -4.16 11.77
CA PHE A 20 10.43 -4.93 11.02
C PHE A 20 10.67 -4.37 9.62
N ALA A 21 9.62 -3.98 8.90
CA ALA A 21 9.75 -3.35 7.59
C ALA A 21 10.57 -2.05 7.67
N TYR A 22 10.30 -1.23 8.69
CA TYR A 22 11.06 -0.01 8.95
C TYR A 22 12.52 -0.30 9.32
N TYR A 23 12.77 -1.32 10.15
CA TYR A 23 14.12 -1.76 10.49
C TYR A 23 14.91 -2.18 9.24
N PHE A 24 14.35 -3.03 8.38
CA PHE A 24 14.99 -3.45 7.13
C PHE A 24 15.23 -2.27 6.18
N TYR A 25 14.28 -1.36 6.07
CA TYR A 25 14.44 -0.13 5.28
C TYR A 25 15.63 0.71 5.76
N ARG A 26 15.76 0.90 7.08
CA ARG A 26 16.88 1.65 7.69
C ARG A 26 18.20 0.91 7.52
N ASP A 27 18.23 -0.40 7.75
CA ASP A 27 19.42 -1.23 7.56
C ASP A 27 19.92 -1.14 6.11
N MET A 28 19.03 -1.30 5.13
CA MET A 28 19.35 -1.18 3.71
C MET A 28 19.96 0.19 3.37
N LEU A 29 19.37 1.28 3.87
CA LEU A 29 19.88 2.64 3.63
C LEU A 29 21.21 2.94 4.31
N SER A 30 21.58 2.19 5.34
CA SER A 30 22.88 2.34 6.01
C SER A 30 24.02 1.64 5.27
N ARG A 31 23.72 0.80 4.27
CA ARG A 31 24.72 0.11 3.47
C ARG A 31 25.36 1.07 2.48
N ASP A 32 26.65 0.84 2.18
CA ASP A 32 27.38 1.66 1.21
C ASP A 32 26.76 1.51 -0.19
N GLU A 33 26.48 2.64 -0.84
CA GLU A 33 25.94 2.70 -2.21
C GLU A 33 27.03 2.38 -3.27
N GLY A 34 28.30 2.32 -2.86
CA GLY A 34 29.43 1.97 -3.69
C GLY A 34 30.07 3.16 -4.39
N THR A 35 30.60 2.94 -5.59
CA THR A 35 31.34 3.95 -6.36
C THR A 35 30.43 5.06 -6.90
N ASP A 36 31.00 6.20 -7.28
CA ASP A 36 30.23 7.31 -7.87
C ASP A 36 29.48 6.90 -9.15
N LEU A 37 30.03 5.98 -9.93
CA LEU A 37 29.36 5.41 -11.10
C LEU A 37 28.13 4.60 -10.69
N MET A 38 28.23 3.77 -9.64
CA MET A 38 27.10 2.97 -9.12
C MET A 38 25.98 3.89 -8.60
N LYS A 39 26.33 4.91 -7.83
CA LYS A 39 25.38 5.93 -7.33
C LYS A 39 24.65 6.64 -8.48
N LYS A 40 25.38 7.01 -9.54
CA LYS A 40 24.80 7.65 -10.73
C LYS A 40 23.82 6.73 -11.46
N ILE A 41 24.16 5.45 -11.64
CA ILE A 41 23.26 4.47 -12.26
C ILE A 41 22.02 4.26 -11.40
N ALA A 42 22.19 4.05 -10.08
CA ALA A 42 21.09 3.88 -9.14
C ALA A 42 20.13 5.09 -9.14
N ALA A 43 20.65 6.31 -9.26
CA ALA A 43 19.84 7.51 -9.36
C ALA A 43 18.96 7.52 -10.62
N HIS A 44 19.51 7.13 -11.79
CA HIS A 44 18.73 7.02 -13.03
C HIS A 44 17.67 5.91 -12.95
N VAL A 45 17.99 4.76 -12.35
CA VAL A 45 17.03 3.67 -12.12
C VAL A 45 15.91 4.14 -11.20
N ARG A 46 16.23 4.79 -10.08
CA ARG A 46 15.24 5.33 -9.13
C ARG A 46 14.34 6.36 -9.80
N GLN A 47 14.89 7.27 -10.61
CA GLN A 47 14.11 8.25 -11.35
C GLN A 47 13.14 7.57 -12.34
N GLY A 48 13.60 6.56 -13.08
CA GLY A 48 12.76 5.79 -13.99
C GLY A 48 11.63 5.05 -13.26
N ALA A 49 11.95 4.37 -12.15
CA ALA A 49 10.96 3.68 -11.32
C ALA A 49 9.90 4.63 -10.77
N MET A 50 10.30 5.83 -10.31
CA MET A 50 9.36 6.86 -9.83
C MET A 50 8.47 7.43 -10.94
N ALA A 51 8.99 7.60 -12.15
CA ALA A 51 8.17 8.01 -13.29
C ALA A 51 7.11 6.96 -13.63
N TYR A 52 7.50 5.68 -13.63
CA TYR A 52 6.58 4.56 -13.85
C TYR A 52 5.51 4.48 -12.77
N LEU A 53 5.90 4.47 -11.49
CA LEU A 53 4.95 4.39 -10.36
C LEU A 53 3.98 5.56 -10.34
N LYS A 54 4.43 6.78 -10.65
CA LYS A 54 3.53 7.94 -10.78
C LYS A 54 2.47 7.74 -11.86
N GLN A 55 2.86 7.21 -13.03
CA GLN A 55 1.92 6.93 -14.11
C GLN A 55 0.96 5.79 -13.75
N GLN A 56 1.48 4.72 -13.14
CA GLN A 56 0.66 3.60 -12.67
C GLN A 56 -0.36 4.08 -11.63
N TYR A 57 0.07 4.85 -10.62
CA TYR A 57 -0.82 5.35 -9.57
C TYR A 57 -1.89 6.26 -10.14
N LYS A 58 -1.55 7.12 -11.10
CA LYS A 58 -2.55 7.93 -11.81
C LYS A 58 -3.65 7.07 -12.45
N VAL A 59 -3.28 6.04 -13.21
CA VAL A 59 -4.25 5.17 -13.89
C VAL A 59 -5.05 4.34 -12.88
N VAL A 60 -4.37 3.72 -11.92
CA VAL A 60 -4.99 2.88 -10.88
C VAL A 60 -5.97 3.69 -10.03
N THR A 61 -5.63 4.92 -9.63
CA THR A 61 -6.54 5.80 -8.87
C THR A 61 -7.82 6.09 -9.64
N ILE A 62 -7.74 6.31 -10.97
CA ILE A 62 -8.93 6.53 -11.80
C ILE A 62 -9.82 5.28 -11.80
N VAL A 63 -9.23 4.10 -12.03
CA VAL A 63 -9.99 2.84 -12.00
C VAL A 63 -10.62 2.60 -10.62
N PHE A 64 -9.87 2.86 -9.55
CA PHE A 64 -10.37 2.75 -8.17
C PHE A 64 -11.54 3.67 -7.90
N ALA A 65 -11.48 4.93 -8.35
CA ALA A 65 -12.56 5.88 -8.18
C ALA A 65 -13.83 5.42 -8.92
N VAL A 66 -13.71 4.94 -10.16
CA VAL A 66 -14.84 4.41 -10.95
C VAL A 66 -15.47 3.20 -10.26
N LEU A 67 -14.65 2.25 -9.80
CA LEU A 67 -15.15 1.06 -9.10
C LEU A 67 -15.80 1.40 -7.75
N ALA A 68 -15.24 2.34 -6.99
CA ALA A 68 -15.82 2.79 -5.74
C ALA A 68 -17.20 3.43 -5.95
N VAL A 69 -17.36 4.26 -6.99
CA VAL A 69 -18.66 4.83 -7.37
C VAL A 69 -19.62 3.72 -7.80
N LEU A 70 -19.17 2.77 -8.63
CA LEU A 70 -19.99 1.64 -9.07
C LEU A 70 -20.49 0.81 -7.89
N PHE A 71 -19.62 0.46 -6.93
CA PHE A 71 -20.02 -0.27 -5.73
C PHE A 71 -20.94 0.56 -4.82
N GLY A 72 -20.73 1.88 -4.74
CA GLY A 72 -21.63 2.79 -4.02
C GLY A 72 -23.04 2.82 -4.63
N VAL A 73 -23.15 2.89 -5.96
CA VAL A 73 -24.44 2.85 -6.67
C VAL A 73 -25.11 1.49 -6.50
N MET A 74 -24.39 0.38 -6.68
CA MET A 74 -24.95 -0.96 -6.44
C MET A 74 -25.45 -1.12 -5.01
N SER A 75 -24.70 -0.59 -4.03
CA SER A 75 -25.10 -0.59 -2.63
C SER A 75 -26.34 0.26 -2.37
N TYR A 76 -26.55 1.36 -3.11
CA TYR A 76 -27.74 2.19 -2.99
C TYR A 76 -29.02 1.49 -3.50
N PHE A 77 -28.89 0.63 -4.51
CA PHE A 77 -29.99 -0.18 -5.05
C PHE A 77 -30.14 -1.56 -4.38
N ASP A 78 -29.50 -1.78 -3.23
CA ASP A 78 -29.49 -3.06 -2.50
C ASP A 78 -28.98 -4.27 -3.33
N LEU A 79 -28.24 -4.00 -4.42
CA LEU A 79 -27.58 -5.02 -5.24
C LEU A 79 -26.25 -5.50 -4.64
N GLN A 80 -25.74 -4.77 -3.64
CA GLN A 80 -24.48 -5.07 -2.95
C GLN A 80 -24.56 -4.64 -1.49
N ASN A 81 -23.75 -5.25 -0.62
CA ASN A 81 -23.68 -4.87 0.79
C ASN A 81 -23.20 -3.42 0.99
N GLY A 82 -23.88 -2.71 1.91
CA GLY A 82 -23.63 -1.35 2.37
C GLY A 82 -22.17 -0.95 2.64
N TRP A 83 -21.36 -1.92 3.06
CA TRP A 83 -19.97 -1.71 3.49
C TRP A 83 -18.93 -1.92 2.38
N VAL A 84 -19.30 -2.53 1.25
CA VAL A 84 -18.32 -2.99 0.24
C VAL A 84 -17.57 -1.83 -0.37
N TRP A 85 -18.24 -0.73 -0.71
CA TRP A 85 -17.58 0.44 -1.30
C TRP A 85 -16.55 1.06 -0.33
N PHE A 86 -16.86 1.07 0.98
CA PHE A 86 -15.96 1.57 2.01
C PHE A 86 -14.77 0.62 2.24
N ALA A 87 -15.03 -0.69 2.36
CA ALA A 87 -14.00 -1.70 2.50
C ALA A 87 -13.05 -1.77 1.28
N PHE A 88 -13.59 -1.55 0.08
CA PHE A 88 -12.81 -1.46 -1.15
C PHE A 88 -11.85 -0.27 -1.13
N LEU A 89 -12.31 0.91 -0.72
CA LEU A 89 -11.47 2.11 -0.63
C LEU A 89 -10.38 1.96 0.43
N THR A 90 -10.69 1.44 1.62
CA THR A 90 -9.70 1.28 2.69
C THR A 90 -8.66 0.21 2.32
N GLY A 91 -9.08 -0.91 1.73
CA GLY A 91 -8.17 -1.93 1.22
C GLY A 91 -7.27 -1.41 0.09
N GLY A 92 -7.84 -0.68 -0.86
CA GLY A 92 -7.09 -0.02 -1.92
C GLY A 92 -6.07 1.00 -1.42
N PHE A 93 -6.46 1.80 -0.43
CA PHE A 93 -5.58 2.79 0.19
C PHE A 93 -4.36 2.12 0.85
N PHE A 94 -4.56 1.10 1.69
CA PHE A 94 -3.45 0.39 2.32
C PHE A 94 -2.59 -0.37 1.31
N SER A 95 -3.19 -0.92 0.24
CA SER A 95 -2.42 -1.53 -0.86
C SER A 95 -1.56 -0.51 -1.60
N GLY A 96 -2.08 0.71 -1.83
CA GLY A 96 -1.34 1.79 -2.48
C GLY A 96 -0.20 2.35 -1.63
N LEU A 97 -0.34 2.32 -0.29
CA LEU A 97 0.74 2.69 0.63
C LEU A 97 1.86 1.62 0.71
N ALA A 98 1.53 0.36 0.40
CA ALA A 98 2.49 -0.74 0.45
C ALA A 98 3.40 -0.83 -0.79
N GLY A 99 2.98 -0.24 -1.92
CA GLY A 99 3.77 -0.13 -3.15
C GLY A 99 4.63 1.13 -3.17
#